data_AF-A0A2T5AT34-F1
#
_entry.id   AF-A0A2T5AT34-F1
#
_cell.length_a   1.000
_cell.length_b   1.000
_cell.length_c   1.000
_cell.angle_alpha   90.00
_cell.angle_beta   90.00
_cell.angle_gamma   90.00
#
_symmetry.space_group_name_H-M   'P 1'
#
loop_
_entity.id
_entity.type
_entity.pdbx_description
1 polymer ?
#
loop_
_entity_poly.entity_id
_entity_poly.type
_entity_poly.pdbx_seq_one_letter_code
_entity_poly.pdbx_strand_id
1 'polypeptide(L)' 'MTDDQAARVFDRFYRADTARGRTETGGAGLGLSIVHSLVSAHHGRVEVHTAPGRGATFRVLLPLHTDTLIHNSER' A
#
# COMPACT_ATOMS: atom_id res chain seq x y z
N MET A 1 5.98 13.26 -5.63
CA MET A 1 4.54 13.01 -5.81
C MET A 1 3.82 14.15 -5.13
N THR A 2 2.84 14.78 -5.78
CA THR A 2 2.01 15.84 -5.16
C THR A 2 0.95 15.21 -4.25
N ASP A 3 0.28 16.02 -3.43
CA ASP A 3 -0.79 15.55 -2.54
C ASP A 3 -1.96 14.93 -3.33
N ASP A 4 -2.35 15.56 -4.44
CA ASP A 4 -3.39 15.02 -5.34
C ASP A 4 -2.99 13.67 -5.96
N GLN A 5 -1.70 13.49 -6.28
CA GLN A 5 -1.19 12.23 -6.78
C GLN A 5 -1.16 11.16 -5.67
N ALA A 6 -0.86 11.57 -4.43
CA ALA A 6 -0.86 10.68 -3.27
C ALA A 6 -2.27 10.15 -2.95
N ALA A 7 -3.30 11.00 -3.07
CA ALA A 7 -4.69 10.62 -2.84
C ALA A 7 -5.21 9.57 -3.84
N ARG A 8 -4.67 9.58 -5.07
CA ARG A 8 -5.13 8.73 -6.18
C ARG A 8 -4.23 7.52 -6.44
N VAL A 9 -3.12 7.40 -5.71
CA VAL A 9 -2.07 6.39 -5.99
C VAL A 9 -2.55 4.94 -5.80
N PHE A 10 -3.64 4.74 -5.06
CA PHE A 10 -4.27 3.43 -4.83
C PHE A 10 -5.40 3.11 -5.81
N ASP A 11 -5.78 4.07 -6.66
CA ASP A 11 -6.79 3.85 -7.69
C ASP A 11 -6.27 2.87 -8.73
N ARG A 12 -7.16 1.97 -9.15
CA ARG A 12 -6.84 1.01 -10.21
C ARG A 12 -6.51 1.76 -11.50
N PHE A 13 -5.43 1.35 -12.16
CA PHE A 13 -4.94 1.94 -13.41
C PHE A 13 -4.38 3.36 -13.29
N TYR A 14 -4.32 3.95 -12.09
CA TYR A 14 -3.73 5.27 -11.90
C TYR A 14 -2.21 5.24 -12.07
N ARG A 15 -1.68 6.29 -12.71
CA ARG A 15 -0.24 6.49 -12.95
C ARG A 15 0.10 7.95 -12.70
N ALA A 16 1.05 8.22 -11.81
CA ALA A 16 1.57 9.57 -11.62
C ALA A 16 2.45 9.96 -12.82
N ASP A 17 2.30 11.20 -13.29
CA ASP A 17 2.90 11.71 -14.53
C ASP A 17 4.43 11.56 -14.62
N THR A 18 5.13 11.52 -13.49
CA THR A 18 6.59 11.29 -13.41
C THR A 18 7.02 9.88 -13.80
N ALA A 19 6.09 8.92 -13.92
CA ALA A 19 6.37 7.57 -14.41
C ALA A 19 6.38 7.48 -15.95
N ARG A 20 6.02 8.56 -16.68
CA ARG A 20 5.97 8.56 -18.15
C ARG A 20 7.34 8.56 -18.83
N GLY A 21 8.40 8.93 -18.12
CA GLY A 21 9.75 9.09 -18.70
C GLY A 21 10.68 7.88 -18.57
N ARG A 22 10.27 6.80 -17.89
CA ARG A 22 11.10 5.59 -17.75
C ARG A 22 10.32 4.36 -18.20
N THR A 23 10.63 3.96 -19.44
CA THR A 23 10.56 2.60 -19.97
C THR A 23 9.19 2.11 -20.43
N GLU A 24 9.18 1.59 -21.66
CA GLU A 24 8.12 0.83 -22.34
C GLU A 24 7.68 -0.47 -21.60
N THR A 25 8.08 -0.64 -20.33
CA THR A 25 7.79 -1.78 -19.46
C THR A 25 7.08 -1.38 -18.15
N GLY A 26 6.59 -0.15 -18.04
CA GLY A 26 5.85 0.29 -16.86
C GLY A 26 4.54 -0.50 -16.69
N GLY A 27 4.36 -1.18 -15.54
CA GLY A 27 3.15 -1.96 -15.24
C GLY A 27 1.84 -1.15 -15.31
N ALA A 28 0.71 -1.85 -15.46
CA ALA A 28 -0.62 -1.31 -15.74
C ALA A 28 -1.26 -0.44 -14.62
N GLY A 29 -0.49 0.06 -13.64
CA GLY A 29 -1.04 0.81 -12.50
C GLY A 29 -1.89 -0.05 -11.57
N LEU A 30 -1.63 -1.37 -11.51
CA LEU A 30 -2.39 -2.31 -10.69
C LEU A 30 -1.74 -2.59 -9.32
N GLY A 31 -0.42 -2.46 -9.21
CA GLY A 31 0.33 -2.91 -8.03
C GLY A 31 -0.20 -2.33 -6.72
N LEU A 32 -0.33 -1.00 -6.64
CA LEU A 32 -0.79 -0.35 -5.40
C LEU A 32 -2.28 -0.59 -5.12
N SER A 33 -3.11 -0.73 -6.15
CA SER A 33 -4.52 -1.13 -5.96
C SER A 33 -4.65 -2.54 -5.39
N ILE A 34 -3.77 -3.47 -5.80
CA ILE A 34 -3.71 -4.83 -5.25
C ILE A 34 -3.25 -4.79 -3.79
N VAL A 35 -2.20 -4.02 -3.48
CA VAL A 35 -1.72 -3.83 -2.11
C VAL A 35 -2.83 -3.29 -1.21
N HIS A 36 -3.54 -2.25 -1.66
CA HIS A 36 -4.65 -1.67 -0.91
C HIS A 36 -5.74 -2.70 -0.60
N SER A 37 -6.16 -3.49 -1.59
CA SER A 37 -7.16 -4.56 -1.41
C SER A 37 -6.68 -5.65 -0.46
N LEU A 38 -5.42 -6.08 -0.60
CA LEU A 38 -4.84 -7.14 0.26
C LEU A 38 -4.77 -6.68 1.72
N VAL A 39 -4.25 -5.48 1.95
CA VAL A 39 -4.11 -4.92 3.30
C VAL A 39 -5.48 -4.70 3.94
N SER A 40 -6.45 -4.20 3.17
CA SER A 40 -7.84 -4.04 3.65
C SER A 40 -8.47 -5.38 4.02
N ALA A 41 -8.23 -6.44 3.23
CA ALA A 41 -8.73 -7.78 3.52
C ALA A 41 -8.11 -8.36 4.81
N HIS A 42 -6.93 -7.90 5.21
CA HIS A 42 -6.28 -8.25 6.48
C HIS A 42 -6.62 -7.27 7.62
N HIS A 43 -7.67 -6.44 7.46
CA HIS A 43 -8.06 -5.40 8.41
C HIS A 43 -6.94 -4.40 8.75
N GLY A 44 -5.98 -4.26 7.85
CA GLY A 44 -4.90 -3.29 7.94
C GLY A 44 -5.21 -1.99 7.22
N ARG A 45 -4.20 -1.12 7.16
CA ARG A 45 -4.21 0.09 6.35
C ARG A 45 -2.86 0.34 5.70
N VAL A 46 -2.89 1.07 4.59
CA VAL A 46 -1.68 1.52 3.91
C VAL A 46 -1.65 3.04 3.88
N GLU A 47 -0.48 3.59 4.21
CA GLU A 47 -0.22 5.02 4.29
C GLU A 47 0.88 5.40 3.30
N VAL A 48 0.81 6.60 2.73
CA VAL A 48 1.87 7.13 1.87
C VAL A 48 2.38 8.45 2.42
N HIS A 49 3.70 8.51 2.60
CA HIS A 49 4.41 9.72 2.98
C HIS A 49 5.29 10.14 1.81
N THR A 50 5.08 11.35 1.30
CA THR A 50 5.85 11.89 0.18
C THR A 50 6.07 13.37 0.39
N ALA A 51 7.11 13.90 -0.24
CA ALA A 51 7.28 15.33 -0.44
C ALA A 51 7.84 15.56 -1.84
N PRO A 52 7.55 16.71 -2.48
CA PRO A 52 8.16 17.09 -3.75
C PRO A 52 9.69 16.96 -3.69
N GLY A 53 10.27 16.27 -4.66
CA GLY A 53 11.72 16.05 -4.74
C GLY A 53 12.33 15.04 -3.76
N ARG A 54 11.56 14.45 -2.82
CA ARG A 54 12.08 13.53 -1.78
C ARG A 54 11.68 12.06 -1.92
N GLY A 55 11.10 11.67 -3.07
CA GLY A 55 10.60 10.31 -3.28
C GLY A 55 9.29 10.04 -2.52
N ALA A 56 8.96 8.76 -2.32
CA ALA A 56 7.75 8.33 -1.62
C ALA A 56 8.04 7.10 -0.75
N THR A 57 7.49 7.09 0.46
CA THR A 57 7.54 5.98 1.41
C THR A 57 6.13 5.46 1.63
N PHE A 58 5.93 4.16 1.42
CA PHE A 58 4.67 3.47 1.67
C PHE A 58 4.79 2.67 2.96
N ARG A 59 3.84 2.83 3.89
CA ARG A 59 3.78 2.08 5.16
C ARG A 59 2.56 1.17 5.16
N VAL A 60 2.77 -0.10 5.47
CA VAL A 60 1.71 -1.10 5.66
C VAL A 60 1.56 -1.35 7.15
N LEU A 61 0.34 -1.23 7.67
CA LEU A 61 0.01 -1.50 9.06
C LEU A 61 -1.01 -2.62 9.10
N LEU A 62 -0.67 -3.71 9.79
CA LEU A 62 -1.53 -4.88 9.97
C LEU A 62 -1.81 -5.09 11.46
N PRO A 63 -3.03 -5.49 11.85
CA PRO A 63 -3.31 -5.93 13.21
C PRO A 63 -2.45 -7.14 13.57
N LEU A 64 -1.96 -7.19 14.81
CA LEU A 64 -1.31 -8.39 15.32
C LEU A 64 -2.37 -9.47 15.56
N HIS A 65 -2.18 -10.64 14.96
CA HIS A 65 -2.98 -11.80 15.32
C HIS A 65 -2.49 -12.29 16.69
N THR A 66 -3.27 -12.02 17.74
CA THR A 66 -3.04 -12.67 19.03
C THR A 66 -3.62 -14.07 18.92
N ASP A 67 -2.82 -15.00 18.42
CA ASP A 67 -3.12 -16.42 18.59
C ASP A 67 -3.03 -16.68 20.09
N THR A 68 -4.19 -16.69 20.75
CA THR A 68 -4.25 -16.91 22.18
C THR A 68 -3.85 -18.36 22.38
N LEU A 69 -2.62 -18.59 22.81
CA LEU A 69 -2.18 -19.84 23.42
C LEU A 69 -2.89 -20.03 24.76
N ILE A 70 -4.22 -20.20 24.73
CA ILE A 70 -4.95 -20.97 25.73
C ILE A 70 -4.80 -22.44 25.34
N HIS A 71 -3.55 -22.94 25.43
CA HIS A 71 -3.35 -24.36 25.65
C HIS A 71 -3.88 -24.65 27.04
N ASN A 72 -5.08 -25.24 27.07
CA ASN A 72 -5.80 -25.67 28.25
C ASN A 72 -4.94 -26.69 29.02
N SER A 73 -4.13 -26.22 29.98
CA SER A 73 -3.50 -27.08 30.98
C SER A 73 -4.45 -27.25 32.17
N GLU A 74 -5.55 -27.96 31.97
CA GLU A 74 -6.37 -28.45 33.07
C GLU A 74 -6.64 -29.95 32.89
N ARG A 75 -5.79 -30.72 33.59
CA ARG A 75 -5.94 -32.08 34.11
C ARG A 75 -6.20 -33.25 33.16
#